data_AF-A0A1B6D161-F1
#
_entry.id   AF-A0A1B6D161-F1
#
_cell.length_a   1.000
_cell.length_b   1.000
_cell.length_c   1.000
_cell.angle_alpha   90.00
_cell.angle_beta   90.00
_cell.angle_gamma   90.00
#
_symmetry.space_group_name_H-M   'P 1'
#
loop_
_entity.id
_entity.type
_entity.pdbx_description
1 polymer ?
#
loop_
_entity_poly.entity_id
_entity_poly.type
_entity_poly.pdbx_seq_one_letter_code
_entity_poly.pdbx_strand_id
1 'polypeptide(L)'
;LIRGVTLPGAGDGLLYYITPRWEELLGPGPWIDGATQIFFAYSIGTGALPALGSYNKFHHNCYKDAIITCIVNTLTCLLAGCVTFSILGNIALEQGTDVSQVVKSGPGLVFLTYPE
;
A
#
# COMPACT_ATOMS: atom_id res chain seq x y z
N LEU A 1 -1.41 5.79 -12.32
CA LEU A 1 -2.44 6.57 -11.60
C LEU A 1 -3.44 7.23 -12.54
N ILE A 2 -3.02 8.19 -13.39
CA ILE A 2 -3.93 8.93 -14.29
C ILE A 2 -4.84 7.98 -15.07
N ARG A 3 -4.28 6.96 -15.74
CA ARG A 3 -5.09 5.98 -16.46
C ARG A 3 -6.07 5.23 -15.56
N GLY A 4 -5.61 4.70 -14.42
CA GLY A 4 -6.42 3.94 -13.48
C GLY A 4 -7.63 4.71 -12.95
N VAL A 5 -7.43 5.96 -12.52
CA VAL A 5 -8.54 6.79 -11.98
C VAL A 5 -9.52 7.28 -13.05
N THR A 6 -9.14 7.21 -14.34
CA THR A 6 -10.02 7.55 -15.46
C THR A 6 -10.82 6.36 -16.01
N LEU A 7 -10.60 5.15 -15.48
CA LEU A 7 -11.33 3.97 -15.91
C LEU A 7 -12.77 3.98 -15.37
N PRO A 8 -13.74 3.44 -16.13
CA PRO A 8 -15.09 3.23 -15.62
C PRO A 8 -15.04 2.23 -14.45
N GLY A 9 -15.77 2.50 -13.37
CA GLY A 9 -15.75 1.67 -12.14
C GLY A 9 -14.62 1.99 -11.16
N ALA A 10 -13.65 2.83 -11.53
CA ALA A 10 -12.55 3.23 -10.64
C ALA A 10 -13.04 3.93 -9.36
N GLY A 11 -14.14 4.67 -9.44
CA GLY A 11 -14.76 5.34 -8.29
C GLY A 11 -15.19 4.36 -7.20
N ASP A 12 -15.80 3.23 -7.57
CA ASP A 12 -16.27 2.21 -6.63
C ASP A 12 -15.10 1.52 -5.93
N GLY A 13 -14.04 1.23 -6.68
CA GLY A 13 -12.81 0.69 -6.13
C GLY A 13 -12.11 1.64 -5.15
N LEU A 14 -11.99 2.93 -5.50
CA LEU A 14 -11.43 3.94 -4.62
C LEU A 14 -12.29 4.17 -3.38
N LEU A 15 -13.62 4.15 -3.51
CA LEU A 15 -14.54 4.25 -2.38
C LEU A 15 -14.36 3.06 -1.43
N TYR A 16 -14.26 1.84 -1.97
CA TYR A 16 -13.98 0.64 -1.18
C TYR A 16 -12.64 0.75 -0.43
N TYR A 17 -11.60 1.32 -1.04
CA TYR A 17 -10.29 1.51 -0.41
C TYR A 17 -10.32 2.45 0.80
N ILE A 18 -11.06 3.55 0.71
CA ILE A 18 -11.06 4.60 1.75
C ILE A 18 -12.14 4.41 2.81
N THR A 19 -13.16 3.57 2.55
CA THR A 19 -14.29 3.39 3.47
C THR A 19 -13.82 2.64 4.72
N PRO A 20 -13.82 3.28 5.90
CA PRO A 20 -13.29 2.67 7.11
C PRO A 20 -14.27 1.66 7.72
N ARG A 21 -13.77 0.50 8.12
CA ARG A 21 -14.52 -0.51 8.89
C ARG A 21 -14.05 -0.51 10.35
N TRP A 22 -14.66 0.37 11.15
CA TRP A 22 -14.24 0.63 12.54
C TRP A 22 -14.31 -0.59 13.45
N GLU A 23 -15.27 -1.49 13.21
CA GLU A 23 -15.44 -2.72 13.98
C GLU A 23 -14.21 -3.64 13.89
N GLU A 24 -13.52 -3.66 12.74
CA GLU A 24 -12.31 -4.47 12.56
C GLU A 24 -11.16 -4.02 13.47
N LEU A 25 -11.09 -2.72 13.78
CA LEU A 25 -10.04 -2.14 14.62
C LEU A 25 -10.12 -2.56 16.10
N LEU A 26 -11.27 -3.10 16.53
CA LEU A 26 -11.46 -3.64 17.88
C LEU A 26 -10.72 -4.97 18.06
N GLY A 27 -10.44 -5.68 16.96
CA GLY A 27 -9.65 -6.91 16.97
C GLY A 27 -8.14 -6.62 16.89
N PRO A 28 -7.29 -7.54 17.35
CA PRO A 28 -5.84 -7.38 17.27
C PRO A 28 -5.28 -7.57 15.85
N GLY A 29 -6.04 -8.20 14.94
CA GLY A 29 -5.58 -8.56 13.59
C GLY A 29 -5.01 -7.38 12.81
N PRO A 30 -5.78 -6.30 12.55
CA PRO A 30 -5.30 -5.14 11.80
C PRO A 30 -4.04 -4.48 12.41
N TRP A 31 -3.88 -4.54 13.72
CA TRP A 31 -2.69 -4.00 14.41
C TRP A 31 -1.45 -4.86 14.18
N ILE A 32 -1.60 -6.18 14.24
CA ILE A 32 -0.52 -7.13 13.96
C ILE A 32 -0.11 -7.02 12.49
N ASP A 33 -1.08 -6.97 11.57
CA ASP A 33 -0.83 -6.84 10.14
C ASP A 33 -0.14 -5.52 9.80
N GLY A 34 -0.63 -4.40 10.37
CA GLY A 34 -0.01 -3.10 10.20
C GLY A 34 1.42 -3.02 10.74
N ALA A 35 1.66 -3.57 11.94
CA ALA A 35 3.01 -3.63 12.52
C ALA A 35 3.95 -4.47 11.66
N THR A 36 3.48 -5.63 11.19
CA THR A 36 4.23 -6.54 10.32
C THR A 36 4.57 -5.87 8.98
N GLN A 37 3.61 -5.17 8.37
CA GLN A 37 3.80 -4.43 7.13
C GLN A 37 4.89 -3.38 7.27
N ILE A 38 4.86 -2.56 8.33
CA ILE A 38 5.86 -1.52 8.58
C ILE A 38 7.24 -2.13 8.87
N PHE A 39 7.29 -3.22 9.65
CA PHE A 39 8.54 -3.91 9.96
C PHE A 39 9.25 -4.40 8.70
N PHE A 40 8.52 -5.03 7.78
CA PHE A 40 9.05 -5.48 6.50
C PHE A 40 9.32 -4.32 5.52
N ALA A 41 8.46 -3.29 5.48
CA ALA A 41 8.62 -2.15 4.58
C ALA A 41 9.96 -1.43 4.79
N TYR A 42 10.40 -1.28 6.05
CA TYR A 42 11.70 -0.69 6.38
C TYR A 42 12.83 -1.71 6.54
N SER A 43 12.56 -3.00 6.34
CA SER A 43 13.53 -4.08 6.53
C SER A 43 14.25 -3.99 7.89
N ILE A 44 13.47 -3.73 8.95
CA ILE A 44 14.00 -3.52 10.30
C ILE A 44 14.72 -4.80 10.75
N GLY A 45 15.92 -4.65 11.32
CA GLY A 45 16.71 -5.77 11.83
C GLY A 45 17.58 -6.49 10.79
N THR A 46 17.51 -6.14 9.50
CA THR A 46 18.36 -6.73 8.45
C THR A 46 19.80 -6.19 8.41
N GLY A 47 20.07 -5.09 9.13
CA GLY A 47 21.36 -4.40 9.09
C GLY A 47 21.56 -3.47 7.89
N ALA A 48 20.62 -3.44 6.92
CA ALA A 48 20.72 -2.58 5.74
C ALA A 48 20.75 -1.08 6.08
N LEU A 49 19.85 -0.60 6.95
CA LEU A 49 19.80 0.80 7.36
C LEU A 49 21.05 1.24 8.16
N PRO A 50 21.53 0.47 9.16
CA PRO A 50 22.82 0.74 9.80
C PRO A 50 24.00 0.77 8.82
N ALA A 51 24.06 -0.16 7.86
CA ALA A 51 25.11 -0.20 6.85
C ALA A 51 25.09 1.05 5.97
N LEU A 52 23.93 1.47 5.48
CA LEU A 52 23.77 2.73 4.74
C LEU A 52 24.17 3.95 5.59
N GLY A 53 23.73 3.98 6.85
CA GLY A 53 24.09 5.04 7.79
C GLY A 53 25.59 5.11 8.09
N SER A 54 26.33 4.00 8.00
CA SER A 54 27.78 3.97 8.24
C SER A 54 28.59 4.78 7.21
N TYR A 55 28.01 5.06 6.03
CA TYR A 55 28.61 5.89 5.00
C TYR A 55 28.24 7.38 5.12
N ASN A 56 27.39 7.76 6.07
CA ASN A 56 27.03 9.16 6.27
C ASN A 56 28.18 9.95 6.91
N LYS A 57 28.18 11.27 6.67
CA LYS A 57 29.06 12.19 7.42
C LYS A 57 28.69 12.14 8.91
N PHE A 58 29.68 12.26 9.78
CA PHE A 58 29.50 12.13 11.23
C PHE A 58 28.46 13.10 11.83
N HIS A 59 28.35 14.32 11.29
CA HIS A 59 27.37 15.33 11.71
C HIS A 59 26.18 15.46 10.75
N HIS A 60 25.92 14.45 9.92
CA HIS A 60 24.76 14.45 9.04
C HIS A 60 23.47 14.29 9.85
N ASN A 61 22.42 15.03 9.48
CA ASN A 61 21.15 14.98 10.18
C ASN A 61 20.31 13.76 9.72
N CYS A 62 20.64 12.59 10.25
CA CYS A 62 19.92 11.34 9.95
C CYS A 62 18.47 11.34 10.46
N TYR A 63 18.13 12.16 11.46
CA TYR A 63 16.76 12.30 11.95
C TYR A 63 15.82 12.90 10.90
N LYS A 64 16.30 13.93 10.19
CA LYS A 64 15.55 14.52 9.07
C LYS A 64 15.33 13.50 7.96
N ASP A 65 16.36 12.74 7.61
CA ASP A 65 16.25 11.71 6.56
C ASP A 65 15.25 10.62 6.97
N ALA A 66 15.29 10.15 8.21
CA ALA A 66 14.34 9.18 8.72
C ALA A 66 12.89 9.66 8.58
N ILE A 67 12.60 10.92 8.93
CA ILE A 67 11.25 11.49 8.76
C ILE A 67 10.86 11.53 7.28
N ILE A 68 11.76 11.99 6.41
CA ILE A 68 11.49 12.06 4.96
C ILE A 68 11.22 10.66 4.42
N THR A 69 12.04 9.67 4.77
CA THR A 69 11.83 8.26 4.38
C THR A 69 10.49 7.74 4.87
N CYS A 70 10.06 8.08 6.09
CA CYS A 70 8.75 7.70 6.61
C CYS A 70 7.60 8.28 5.78
N ILE A 71 7.66 9.57 5.48
CA ILE A 71 6.65 10.28 4.69
C ILE A 71 6.60 9.73 3.27
N VAL A 72 7.75 9.61 2.61
CA VAL A 72 7.84 9.12 1.22
C VAL A 72 7.31 7.70 1.11
N ASN A 73 7.74 6.79 2.01
CA ASN A 73 7.24 5.41 2.03
C ASN A 73 5.71 5.38 2.16
N THR A 74 5.16 6.12 3.11
CA THR A 74 3.70 6.17 3.34
C THR A 74 2.95 6.71 2.13
N LEU A 75 3.43 7.80 1.53
CA LEU A 75 2.84 8.39 0.33
C LEU A 75 2.91 7.42 -0.86
N THR A 76 4.04 6.74 -1.06
CA THR A 76 4.19 5.73 -2.10
C THR A 76 3.21 4.58 -1.90
N CYS A 77 3.05 4.07 -0.68
CA CYS A 77 2.06 3.03 -0.36
C CYS A 77 0.62 3.49 -0.63
N LEU A 78 0.26 4.72 -0.23
CA LEU A 78 -1.07 5.27 -0.48
C LEU A 78 -1.35 5.42 -1.98
N LEU A 79 -0.38 5.95 -2.74
CA LEU A 79 -0.49 6.08 -4.20
C LEU A 79 -0.62 4.72 -4.89
N ALA A 80 0.17 3.73 -4.46
CA ALA A 80 0.07 2.36 -4.96
C ALA A 80 -1.32 1.77 -4.68
N GLY A 81 -1.84 1.94 -3.46
CA GLY A 81 -3.21 1.56 -3.09
C GLY A 81 -4.26 2.19 -4.01
N CYS A 82 -4.18 3.51 -4.25
CA CYS A 82 -5.08 4.18 -5.19
C CYS A 82 -5.01 3.58 -6.61
N VAL A 83 -3.81 3.29 -7.11
CA VAL A 83 -3.65 2.64 -8.43
C VAL A 83 -4.30 1.27 -8.44
N THR A 84 -4.01 0.43 -7.45
CA THR A 84 -4.56 -0.94 -7.36
C THR A 84 -6.07 -0.95 -7.26
N PHE A 85 -6.64 -0.18 -6.33
CA PHE A 85 -8.08 -0.17 -6.13
C PHE A 85 -8.84 0.49 -7.29
N SER A 86 -8.26 1.49 -7.97
CA SER A 86 -8.88 2.04 -9.19
C SER A 86 -9.00 1.01 -10.32
N ILE A 87 -8.00 0.13 -10.47
CA ILE A 87 -8.01 -0.95 -11.47
C ILE A 87 -8.97 -2.06 -11.04
N LEU A 88 -8.94 -2.47 -9.77
CA LEU A 88 -9.88 -3.46 -9.25
C LEU A 88 -11.35 -3.04 -9.38
N GLY A 89 -11.65 -1.75 -9.20
CA GLY A 89 -12.98 -1.21 -9.45
C GLY A 89 -13.43 -1.35 -10.90
N ASN A 90 -12.52 -1.14 -11.87
CA ASN A 90 -12.80 -1.36 -13.28
C ASN A 90 -13.04 -2.84 -13.61
N ILE A 91 -12.21 -3.74 -13.08
CA ILE A 91 -12.38 -5.19 -13.25
C ILE A 91 -13.69 -5.67 -12.64
N ALA A 92 -14.05 -5.19 -11.46
CA ALA A 92 -15.32 -5.52 -10.81
C ALA A 92 -16.51 -5.11 -11.68
N LEU A 93 -16.45 -3.91 -12.26
CA LEU A 93 -17.48 -3.42 -13.18
C LEU A 93 -17.58 -4.27 -14.45
N GLU A 94 -16.45 -4.64 -15.06
CA GLU A 94 -16.41 -5.45 -16.28
C GLU A 94 -16.93 -6.88 -16.06
N GLN A 95 -16.68 -7.45 -14.87
CA GLN A 95 -17.16 -8.77 -14.47
C GLN A 95 -18.58 -8.75 -13.89
N GLY A 96 -19.19 -7.56 -13.73
CA GLY A 96 -20.53 -7.41 -13.13
C GLY A 96 -20.60 -7.90 -11.68
N THR A 97 -19.51 -7.77 -10.93
CA THR A 97 -19.37 -8.26 -9.54
C THR A 97 -18.99 -7.14 -8.57
N ASP A 98 -18.96 -7.44 -7.28
CA ASP A 98 -18.54 -6.50 -6.24
C ASP A 98 -17.01 -6.45 -6.11
N VAL A 99 -16.47 -5.29 -5.73
CA VAL A 99 -15.02 -5.08 -5.55
C VAL A 99 -14.43 -6.07 -4.54
N SER A 100 -15.17 -6.45 -3.50
CA SER A 100 -14.72 -7.43 -2.50
C SER A 100 -14.40 -8.81 -3.10
N GLN A 101 -15.01 -9.18 -4.23
CA GLN A 101 -14.82 -10.48 -4.88
C GLN A 101 -13.57 -10.53 -5.77
N VAL A 102 -13.11 -9.37 -6.25
CA VAL A 102 -11.91 -9.27 -7.11
C VAL A 102 -10.64 -8.95 -6.31
N VAL A 103 -10.78 -8.47 -5.07
CA VAL A 103 -9.65 -8.23 -4.16
C VAL A 103 -9.07 -9.57 -3.69
N LYS A 104 -7.98 -10.00 -4.34
CA LYS A 104 -7.17 -11.15 -3.90
C LYS A 104 -5.88 -10.67 -3.24
N SER A 105 -5.47 -11.31 -2.15
CA SER A 105 -4.18 -11.00 -1.50
C SER A 105 -3.02 -11.74 -2.16
N GLY A 106 -1.82 -11.15 -2.14
CA GLY A 106 -0.56 -11.79 -2.54
C GLY A 106 -0.11 -11.50 -3.99
N PRO A 107 0.97 -12.18 -4.46
CA PRO A 107 1.55 -11.94 -5.79
C PRO A 107 0.56 -12.10 -6.93
N GLY A 108 -0.43 -12.98 -6.75
CA GLY A 108 -1.50 -13.21 -7.71
C GLY A 108 -2.33 -11.96 -8.02
N LEU A 109 -2.38 -10.95 -7.14
CA LEU A 109 -3.02 -9.67 -7.47
C LEU A 109 -2.29 -9.00 -8.64
N VAL A 110 -0.97 -8.83 -8.52
CA VAL A 110 -0.16 -8.20 -9.58
C VAL A 110 -0.11 -9.06 -10.85
N PHE A 111 -0.10 -10.39 -10.73
CA PHE A 111 0.08 -11.27 -11.88
C PHE A 111 -1.21 -11.80 -12.53
N LEU A 112 -2.36 -11.71 -11.86
CA LEU A 112 -3.65 -12.17 -12.41
C LEU A 112 -4.64 -11.03 -12.65
N THR A 113 -4.62 -9.95 -11.86
CA THR A 113 -5.59 -8.85 -12.02
C THR A 113 -5.08 -7.68 -12.87
N TYR A 114 -3.78 -7.51 -13.04
CA TYR A 114 -3.25 -6.44 -13.92
C TYR A 114 -3.06 -6.80 -15.41
N PRO A 115 -2.91 -8.07 -15.82
CA PRO A 115 -2.77 -8.43 -17.24
C PRO A 115 -4.09 -8.56 -18.03
N GLU A 116 -5.24 -8.63 -17.35
CA GLU A 116 -6.57 -8.55 -17.99
C GLU A 116 -6.98 -7.08 -18.16
#